data_AF-A0A448V4S7-F1
#
_entry.id   AF-A0A448V4S7-F1
#
_cell.length_a   1.000
_cell.length_b   1.000
_cell.length_c   1.000
_cell.angle_alpha   90.00
_cell.angle_beta   90.00
_cell.angle_gamma   90.00
#
_symmetry.space_group_name_H-M   'P 1'
#
loop_
_entity.id
_entity.type
_entity.pdbx_description
1 polymer ?
#
loop_
_entity_poly.entity_id
_entity_poly.type
_entity_poly.pdbx_seq_one_letter_code
_entity_poly.pdbx_strand_id
1 'polypeptide(L)' 'MNRIFLGFQLEGHTFDCGSKVGFIEANVAFSLARTDMYNQVSLSLKNLLETIKVEK' A
#
# COMPACT_ATOMS: atom_id res chain seq x y z
N MET A 1 0.95 34.70 -23.22
CA MET A 1 1.74 33.46 -23.38
C MET A 1 0.86 32.30 -22.91
N ASN A 2 0.12 31.65 -23.81
CA ASN A 2 -0.82 30.58 -23.45
C ASN A 2 -0.21 29.25 -23.89
N ARG A 3 0.10 28.36 -22.93
CA ARG A 3 0.66 27.03 -23.20
C ARG A 3 -0.42 25.97 -23.01
N ILE A 4 -0.34 24.91 -23.81
CA ILE A 4 -1.28 23.79 -23.77
C ILE A 4 -0.99 22.94 -22.51
N PHE A 5 -2.02 22.63 -21.72
CA PHE A 5 -1.96 21.68 -20.60
C PHE A 5 -2.71 20.41 -21.00
N LEU A 6 -2.06 19.26 -20.86
CA LEU A 6 -2.62 17.95 -21.20
C LEU A 6 -2.53 17.04 -19.97
N GLY A 7 -3.60 16.31 -19.69
CA GLY A 7 -3.64 15.29 -18.64
C GLY A 7 -3.78 13.90 -19.26
N PHE A 8 -3.20 12.90 -18.59
CA PHE A 8 -3.32 11.49 -18.95
C PHE A 8 -3.83 10.70 -17.75
N GLN A 9 -4.87 9.89 -17.95
CA GLN A 9 -5.39 9.01 -16.91
C GLN A 9 -4.55 7.74 -16.87
N LEU A 10 -3.92 7.50 -15.72
CA LEU A 10 -3.23 6.23 -15.48
C LEU A 10 -4.26 5.14 -15.17
N GLU A 11 -4.01 3.95 -15.68
CA GLU A 11 -4.76 2.74 -15.34
C GLU A 11 -4.09 1.98 -14.19
N GLY A 12 -4.86 1.16 -13.47
CA GLY A 12 -4.37 0.36 -12.34
C GLY A 12 -4.53 1.05 -11.00
N HIS A 13 -3.64 0.71 -10.05
CA HIS A 13 -3.69 1.19 -8.68
C HIS A 13 -2.45 2.02 -8.35
N THR A 14 -2.67 3.11 -7.61
CA THR A 14 -1.61 3.97 -7.08
C THR A 14 -1.70 4.04 -5.57
N PHE A 15 -0.56 4.12 -4.91
CA PHE A 15 -0.49 4.37 -3.47
C PHE A 15 0.11 5.75 -3.21
N ASP A 16 -0.52 6.54 -2.33
CA ASP A 16 0.05 7.81 -1.88
C ASP A 16 1.11 7.59 -0.81
N CYS A 17 2.34 7.32 -1.25
CA CYS A 17 3.50 7.15 -0.38
C CYS A 17 3.97 8.47 0.28
N GLY A 18 3.35 9.62 0.00
CA GLY A 18 3.57 10.86 0.73
C GLY A 18 2.91 10.86 2.11
N SER A 19 1.93 9.99 2.32
CA SER A 19 1.25 9.80 3.60
C SER A 19 1.81 8.60 4.37
N LYS A 20 1.78 8.65 5.71
CA LYS A 20 2.22 7.53 6.56
C LYS A 20 1.40 6.26 6.30
N VAL A 21 0.09 6.42 6.10
CA VAL A 21 -0.82 5.31 5.83
C VAL A 21 -0.55 4.71 4.46
N GLY A 22 -0.47 5.53 3.41
CA GLY A 22 -0.25 5.06 2.05
C GLY A 22 1.14 4.44 1.84
N PHE A 23 2.17 4.89 2.56
CA PHE A 23 3.47 4.22 2.56
C PHE A 23 3.39 2.79 3.13
N ILE A 24 2.67 2.60 4.23
CA ILE A 24 2.47 1.27 4.82
C ILE A 24 1.61 0.40 3.89
N GLU A 25 0.54 0.96 3.33
CA GLU A 25 -0.35 0.25 2.39
C GLU A 25 0.41 -0.27 1.17
N ALA A 26 1.25 0.58 0.55
CA ALA A 26 2.07 0.19 -0.58
C ALA A 26 2.96 -1.02 -0.25
N ASN A 27 3.68 -0.97 0.88
CA ASN A 27 4.57 -2.05 1.28
C ASN A 27 3.82 -3.35 1.59
N VAL A 28 2.65 -3.28 2.22
CA VAL A 28 1.80 -4.45 2.46
C VAL A 28 1.32 -5.03 1.13
N ALA A 29 0.83 -4.21 0.19
CA ALA A 29 0.36 -4.67 -1.10
C ALA A 29 1.48 -5.35 -1.91
N PHE A 30 2.65 -4.70 -2.04
CA PHE A 30 3.77 -5.25 -2.79
C PHE A 30 4.36 -6.51 -2.17
N SER A 31 4.38 -6.61 -0.84
CA SER A 31 4.87 -7.81 -0.16
C SER A 31 3.90 -9.00 -0.30
N LEU A 32 2.59 -8.77 -0.34
CA LEU A 32 1.60 -9.80 -0.64
C LEU A 32 1.57 -10.18 -2.13
N ALA A 33 1.96 -9.30 -3.05
CA ALA A 33 2.06 -9.66 -4.47
C ALA A 33 3.23 -10.61 -4.79
N ARG A 34 4.16 -10.81 -3.84
CA ARG A 34 5.38 -11.62 -4.02
C ARG A 34 5.18 -13.07 -3.55
N THR A 35 5.38 -14.04 -4.44
CA THR A 35 5.17 -15.47 -4.15
C THR A 35 6.08 -16.03 -3.05
N ASP A 36 7.31 -15.52 -2.94
CA ASP A 36 8.28 -15.92 -1.91
C ASP A 36 7.96 -15.32 -0.53
N MET A 37 7.15 -14.26 -0.47
CA MET A 37 6.83 -13.55 0.77
C MET A 37 5.38 -13.73 1.23
N TYR A 38 4.45 -14.02 0.31
CA TYR A 38 3.01 -14.00 0.57
C TYR A 38 2.60 -14.78 1.83
N ASN A 39 3.04 -16.04 1.94
CA ASN A 39 2.64 -16.90 3.07
C ASN A 39 3.14 -16.36 4.42
N GLN A 40 4.36 -15.86 4.48
CA GLN A 40 4.95 -15.33 5.71
C GLN A 40 4.31 -13.99 6.10
N VAL A 41 4.11 -13.11 5.12
CA VAL A 41 3.54 -11.77 5.35
C VAL A 41 2.06 -11.86 5.71
N SER A 42 1.27 -12.67 5.00
CA SER A 42 -0.16 -12.84 5.27
C SER A 42 -0.41 -13.40 6.68
N LEU A 43 0.35 -14.42 7.09
CA LEU A 43 0.27 -14.98 8.44
C LEU A 43 0.67 -13.94 9.50
N SER A 44 1.77 -13.23 9.28
CA SER A 44 2.24 -12.18 10.20
C SER A 44 1.20 -11.05 10.34
N LEU A 45 0.67 -10.56 9.22
CA LEU A 45 -0.33 -9.49 9.22
C LEU A 45 -1.60 -9.88 9.97
N LYS A 46 -2.09 -11.12 9.77
CA LYS A 46 -3.23 -11.64 10.53
C LYS A 46 -2.96 -11.63 12.04
N ASN A 47 -1.80 -12.14 12.46
CA ASN A 47 -1.42 -12.17 13.87
C ASN A 47 -1.33 -10.75 14.46
N LEU A 48 -0.75 -9.79 13.72
CA LEU A 48 -0.63 -8.40 14.18
C LEU A 48 -2.01 -7.76 14.41
N LEU A 49 -2.96 -7.98 13.49
CA LEU A 49 -4.32 -7.45 13.60
C LEU A 49 -5.11 -8.05 14.79
N GLU A 50 -4.81 -9.29 15.19
CA GLU A 50 -5.44 -9.95 16.34
C GLU A 50 -4.80 -9.54 17.68
N THR A 51 -3.50 -9.26 17.68
CA THR A 51 -2.70 -9.06 18.91
C THR A 51 -2.52 -7.61 19.31
N ILE A 52 -2.38 -6.69 18.34
CA ILE A 52 -2.20 -5.28 18.64
C ILE A 52 -3.56 -4.66 18.98
N LYS A 53 -3.75 -4.32 20.24
CA LYS A 53 -4.87 -3.50 20.70
C LYS A 53 -4.41 -2.05 20.77
N VAL A 54 -5.07 -1.18 20.02
CA VAL A 54 -4.88 0.26 20.20
C VAL A 54 -5.67 0.66 21.44
N GLU A 55 -4.95 1.01 22.50
CA GLU A 55 -5.58 1.69 23.63
C GLU A 55 -6.06 3.06 23.15
N LYS A 56 -7.33 3.36 23.45
CA LYS A 56 -7.94 4.66 23.13
C LYS A 56 -7.41 5.75 24.03
#